data_AF-A0A4Q3S3X3-F1
#
_entry.id   AF-A0A4Q3S3X3-F1
#
_cell.length_a   1.000
_cell.length_b   1.000
_cell.length_c   1.000
_cell.angle_alpha   90.00
_cell.angle_beta   90.00
_cell.angle_gamma   90.00
#
_symmetry.space_group_name_H-M   'P 1'
#
loop_
_entity.id
_entity.type
_entity.pdbx_description
1 polymer ?
#
loop_
_entity_poly.entity_id
_entity_poly.type
_entity_poly.pdbx_seq_one_letter_code
_entity_poly.pdbx_strand_id
1 'polypeptide(L)'
;DIYTMAKGMGNGFPVAGIIIAPHIKAVPLMLGTTFGGNHLACSAALAVLEVIESENLIANASTLGEYIAEGLKQIPELQNVRGRGLMIGFDVPEHLKDLRRNLLFKHHIFTGEAKPNVIRLLPSLALTKADADKFLAAVKQEIKSLASTSQPVA
;
A
#
# COMPACT_ATOMS: atom_id res chain seq x y z
N ASP A 1 1.41 -23.66 8.15
CA ASP A 1 0.30 -24.52 8.61
C ASP A 1 -1.06 -23.83 8.70
N ILE A 2 -1.12 -22.55 9.07
CA ILE A 2 -2.36 -21.77 9.08
C ILE A 2 -2.12 -20.43 8.39
N TYR A 3 -2.99 -20.04 7.46
CA TYR A 3 -2.99 -18.74 6.80
C TYR A 3 -4.25 -17.98 7.18
N THR A 4 -4.12 -16.74 7.64
CA THR A 4 -5.24 -15.84 7.90
C THR A 4 -5.32 -14.79 6.80
N MET A 5 -6.53 -14.44 6.39
CA MET A 5 -6.78 -13.46 5.33
C MET A 5 -8.06 -12.67 5.61
N ALA A 6 -8.09 -11.42 5.15
CA ALA A 6 -9.20 -10.48 5.26
C ALA A 6 -8.93 -9.30 4.31
N LYS A 7 -9.37 -8.08 4.66
CA LYS A 7 -9.03 -6.81 3.98
C LYS A 7 -9.28 -6.88 2.47
N GLY A 8 -8.21 -7.01 1.68
CA GLY A 8 -8.26 -7.11 0.22
C GLY A 8 -9.17 -8.24 -0.26
N MET A 9 -9.35 -9.30 0.54
CA MET A 9 -10.24 -10.44 0.22
C MET A 9 -11.66 -10.02 -0.16
N GLY A 10 -12.23 -8.99 0.47
CA GLY A 10 -13.55 -8.46 0.12
C GLY A 10 -13.54 -7.09 -0.53
N ASN A 11 -12.34 -6.54 -0.75
CA ASN A 11 -12.10 -5.20 -1.30
C ASN A 11 -13.07 -4.11 -0.78
N GLY A 12 -13.33 -4.10 0.53
CA GLY A 12 -14.26 -3.19 1.20
C GLY A 12 -15.49 -3.87 1.83
N PHE A 13 -15.90 -5.04 1.33
CA PHE A 13 -16.94 -5.85 1.96
C PHE A 13 -16.37 -6.68 3.13
N PRO A 14 -17.07 -6.79 4.28
CA PRO A 14 -16.57 -7.56 5.43
C PRO A 14 -16.49 -9.06 5.14
N VAL A 15 -15.27 -9.57 4.97
CA VAL A 15 -14.98 -11.00 4.85
C VAL A 15 -13.57 -11.29 5.35
N ALA A 16 -13.41 -12.46 5.97
CA ALA A 16 -12.13 -13.00 6.43
C ALA A 16 -12.17 -14.52 6.32
N GLY A 17 -10.99 -15.14 6.22
CA GLY A 17 -10.83 -16.57 6.05
C GLY A 17 -9.60 -17.09 6.78
N ILE A 18 -9.65 -18.39 7.11
CA ILE A 18 -8.52 -19.15 7.61
C ILE A 18 -8.35 -20.37 6.71
N ILE A 19 -7.16 -20.57 6.16
CA ILE A 19 -6.78 -21.79 5.47
C ILE A 19 -5.89 -22.59 6.41
N ILE A 20 -6.26 -23.83 6.71
CA ILE A 20 -5.49 -24.74 7.55
C ILE A 20 -4.88 -25.86 6.72
N ALA A 21 -3.67 -26.29 7.08
CA ALA A 21 -2.99 -27.40 6.43
C ALA A 21 -3.73 -28.73 6.68
N PRO A 22 -3.66 -29.71 5.76
CA PRO A 22 -4.43 -30.96 5.87
C PRO A 22 -4.18 -31.78 7.15
N HIS A 23 -3.00 -31.64 7.77
CA HIS A 23 -2.68 -32.34 9.03
C HIS A 23 -3.39 -31.73 10.25
N ILE A 24 -3.93 -30.51 10.13
CA ILE A 24 -4.77 -29.87 11.14
C ILE A 24 -6.22 -30.19 10.82
N LYS A 25 -6.83 -31.08 11.61
CA LYS A 25 -8.22 -31.48 11.40
C LYS A 25 -9.18 -30.42 11.94
N ALA A 26 -10.00 -29.85 11.06
CA ALA A 26 -11.20 -29.15 11.48
C ALA A 26 -12.22 -30.16 12.02
N VAL A 27 -12.90 -29.79 13.10
CA VAL A 27 -14.03 -30.51 13.69
C VAL A 27 -15.25 -29.58 13.65
N PRO A 28 -16.46 -30.13 13.45
CA PRO A 28 -17.68 -29.34 13.53
C PRO A 28 -17.76 -28.57 14.85
N LEU A 29 -18.37 -27.37 14.81
CA LEU A 29 -18.59 -26.49 15.97
C LEU A 29 -17.34 -25.82 16.58
N MET A 30 -16.14 -25.97 16.02
CA MET A 30 -14.96 -25.20 16.48
C MET A 30 -15.03 -23.70 16.14
N LEU A 31 -15.77 -23.32 15.12
CA LEU A 31 -15.95 -21.95 14.68
C LEU A 31 -17.43 -21.71 14.40
N GLY A 32 -18.05 -20.82 15.16
CA GLY A 32 -19.44 -20.42 15.01
C GLY A 32 -19.54 -18.94 14.68
N THR A 33 -20.25 -18.60 13.61
CA THR A 33 -20.48 -17.20 13.24
C THR A 33 -21.85 -17.08 12.57
N THR A 34 -22.56 -15.98 12.81
CA THR A 34 -23.87 -15.73 12.16
C THR A 34 -23.73 -15.36 10.69
N PHE A 35 -22.66 -14.64 10.31
CA PHE A 35 -22.49 -14.07 8.96
C PHE A 35 -21.35 -14.72 8.15
N GLY A 36 -20.56 -15.61 8.74
CA GLY A 36 -19.44 -16.25 8.05
C GLY A 36 -19.92 -17.20 6.97
N GLY A 37 -19.25 -17.16 5.82
CA GLY A 37 -19.62 -17.95 4.65
C GLY A 37 -20.94 -17.55 4.00
N ASN A 38 -21.49 -16.36 4.31
CA ASN A 38 -22.70 -15.90 3.65
C ASN A 38 -22.47 -15.67 2.14
N HIS A 39 -23.52 -15.89 1.34
CA HIS A 39 -23.44 -15.84 -0.12
C HIS A 39 -22.92 -14.51 -0.67
N LEU A 40 -23.31 -13.38 -0.06
CA LEU A 40 -22.86 -12.06 -0.52
C LEU A 40 -21.36 -11.86 -0.30
N ALA A 41 -20.83 -12.28 0.86
CA ALA A 41 -19.40 -12.28 1.12
C ALA A 41 -18.63 -13.17 0.14
N CYS A 42 -19.15 -14.37 -0.15
CA CYS A 42 -18.55 -15.29 -1.10
C CYS A 42 -18.52 -14.70 -2.52
N SER A 43 -19.62 -14.11 -2.99
CA SER A 43 -19.68 -13.47 -4.31
C SER A 43 -18.73 -12.28 -4.41
N ALA A 44 -18.64 -11.45 -3.37
CA ALA A 44 -17.69 -10.33 -3.36
C ALA A 44 -16.24 -10.82 -3.42
N ALA A 45 -15.90 -11.85 -2.64
CA ALA A 45 -14.54 -12.41 -2.63
C ALA A 45 -14.17 -13.07 -3.96
N LEU A 46 -15.11 -13.77 -4.60
CA LEU A 46 -14.92 -14.36 -5.94
C LEU A 46 -14.67 -13.27 -6.99
N ALA A 47 -15.51 -12.23 -7.03
CA ALA A 47 -15.34 -11.12 -7.96
C ALA A 47 -13.98 -10.42 -7.80
N VAL A 48 -13.50 -10.26 -6.56
CA VAL A 48 -12.15 -9.70 -6.32
C VAL A 48 -11.05 -10.59 -6.90
N LEU A 49 -11.15 -11.91 -6.73
CA LEU A 49 -10.17 -12.84 -7.30
C LEU A 49 -10.17 -12.80 -8.83
N GLU A 50 -11.35 -12.78 -9.45
CA GLU A 50 -11.52 -12.69 -10.90
C GLU A 50 -10.88 -11.41 -11.46
N VAL A 51 -11.03 -10.26 -10.78
CA VAL A 51 -10.38 -9.01 -11.19
C VAL A 51 -8.86 -9.07 -11.00
N ILE A 52 -8.38 -9.61 -9.88
CA ILE A 52 -6.93 -9.78 -9.63
C ILE A 52 -6.28 -10.60 -10.74
N GLU A 53 -6.94 -11.67 -11.18
CA GLU A 53 -6.48 -12.54 -12.26
C GLU A 53 -6.59 -11.87 -13.63
N SER A 54 -7.79 -11.44 -14.03
CA SER A 54 -8.05 -10.90 -15.37
C SER A 54 -7.29 -9.62 -15.69
N GLU A 55 -7.06 -8.75 -14.70
CA GLU A 55 -6.28 -7.52 -14.86
C GLU A 55 -4.79 -7.70 -14.54
N ASN A 56 -4.33 -8.92 -14.24
CA ASN A 56 -2.93 -9.23 -13.90
C ASN A 56 -2.37 -8.35 -12.75
N LEU A 57 -3.17 -8.08 -11.72
CA LEU A 57 -2.85 -7.09 -10.69
C LEU A 57 -1.62 -7.47 -9.84
N ILE A 58 -1.31 -8.76 -9.69
CA ILE A 58 -0.11 -9.23 -8.99
C ILE A 58 1.15 -8.81 -9.77
N ALA A 59 1.15 -8.99 -11.08
CA ALA A 59 2.26 -8.59 -11.95
C ALA A 59 2.39 -7.06 -11.97
N ASN A 60 1.28 -6.33 -12.11
CA ASN A 60 1.27 -4.87 -12.05
C ASN A 60 1.88 -4.35 -10.74
N ALA A 61 1.52 -4.96 -9.61
CA ALA A 61 2.06 -4.58 -8.31
C ALA A 61 3.56 -4.82 -8.17
N SER A 62 4.11 -5.87 -8.80
CA SER A 62 5.56 -6.09 -8.85
C SER A 62 6.24 -5.00 -9.69
N THR A 63 5.79 -4.84 -10.94
CA THR A 63 6.39 -3.91 -11.92
C THR A 63 6.35 -2.47 -11.44
N LEU A 64 5.18 -1.96 -11.03
CA LEU A 64 5.07 -0.58 -10.55
C LEU A 64 5.66 -0.39 -9.16
N GLY A 65 5.65 -1.44 -8.33
CA GLY A 65 6.32 -1.42 -7.03
C GLY A 65 7.82 -1.17 -7.17
N GLU A 66 8.47 -1.92 -8.07
CA GLU A 66 9.88 -1.74 -8.41
C GLU A 66 10.15 -0.35 -8.99
N TYR A 67 9.34 0.08 -9.97
CA TYR A 67 9.46 1.40 -10.59
C TYR A 67 9.41 2.55 -9.57
N ILE A 68 8.43 2.53 -8.66
CA ILE A 68 8.30 3.55 -7.62
C ILE A 68 9.48 3.48 -6.64
N ALA A 69 9.87 2.28 -6.20
CA ALA A 69 10.97 2.11 -5.26
C ALA A 69 12.31 2.61 -5.84
N GLU A 70 12.59 2.33 -7.12
CA GLU A 70 13.77 2.85 -7.81
C GLU A 70 13.71 4.37 -7.97
N GLY A 71 12.56 4.92 -8.36
CA GLY A 71 12.36 6.36 -8.47
C GLY A 71 12.56 7.09 -7.14
N LEU A 72 12.16 6.50 -6.02
CA LEU A 72 12.40 7.03 -4.68
C LEU A 72 13.87 6.90 -4.24
N LYS A 73 14.55 5.80 -4.56
CA LYS A 73 15.98 5.60 -4.26
C LYS A 73 16.89 6.61 -4.96
N GLN A 74 16.44 7.18 -6.07
CA GLN A 74 17.16 8.25 -6.78
C GLN A 74 17.05 9.63 -6.10
N ILE A 75 16.29 9.76 -5.02
CA ILE A 75 16.10 11.01 -4.29
C ILE A 75 17.00 11.00 -3.04
N PRO A 76 18.13 11.75 -3.03
CA PRO A 76 19.17 11.63 -1.99
C PRO A 76 18.69 11.97 -0.57
N GLU A 77 17.67 12.80 -0.44
CA GLU A 77 17.13 13.24 0.85
C GLU A 77 16.29 12.16 1.54
N LEU A 78 15.80 11.16 0.79
CA LEU A 78 15.01 10.06 1.32
C LEU A 78 15.93 8.92 1.79
N GLN A 79 15.55 8.28 2.89
CA GLN A 79 16.35 7.22 3.50
C GLN A 79 15.57 5.90 3.54
N ASN A 80 16.30 4.78 3.60
CA ASN A 80 15.75 3.44 3.87
C ASN A 80 14.54 3.05 2.99
N VAL A 81 14.55 3.35 1.69
CA VAL A 81 13.49 2.93 0.76
C VAL A 81 13.41 1.39 0.73
N ARG A 82 12.29 0.85 1.17
CA ARG A 82 12.06 -0.58 1.36
C ARG A 82 10.63 -0.96 1.02
N GLY A 83 10.40 -2.22 0.68
CA GLY A 83 9.05 -2.68 0.35
C GLY A 83 9.06 -3.96 -0.48
N ARG A 84 7.85 -4.44 -0.79
CA ARG A 84 7.63 -5.53 -1.73
C ARG A 84 6.35 -5.26 -2.51
N GLY A 85 6.46 -5.27 -3.85
CA GLY A 85 5.40 -4.79 -4.72
C GLY A 85 4.98 -3.37 -4.34
N LEU A 86 3.68 -3.09 -4.30
CA LEU A 86 3.13 -1.78 -3.96
C LEU A 86 3.07 -1.48 -2.45
N MET A 87 3.54 -2.38 -1.59
CA MET A 87 3.74 -2.07 -0.17
C MET A 87 5.13 -1.48 0.03
N ILE A 88 5.22 -0.15 0.03
CA ILE A 88 6.49 0.59 0.04
C ILE A 88 6.53 1.53 1.26
N GLY A 89 7.69 1.66 1.87
CA GLY A 89 7.98 2.64 2.91
C GLY A 89 9.33 3.29 2.69
N PHE A 90 9.43 4.57 3.01
CA PHE A 90 10.68 5.32 3.00
C PHE A 90 10.69 6.32 4.16
N ASP A 91 11.88 6.52 4.72
CA ASP A 91 12.08 7.38 5.88
C ASP A 91 12.29 8.82 5.40
N VAL A 92 11.60 9.74 6.04
CA VAL A 92 11.64 11.17 5.76
C VAL A 92 12.43 11.86 6.88
N PRO A 93 13.51 12.59 6.59
CA PRO A 93 14.27 13.29 7.61
C PRO A 93 13.47 14.45 8.22
N GLU A 94 13.81 14.88 9.44
CA GLU A 94 13.06 15.91 10.19
C GLU A 94 12.94 17.25 9.43
N HIS A 95 13.98 17.65 8.68
CA HIS A 95 13.93 18.88 7.88
C HIS A 95 12.92 18.81 6.71
N LEU A 96 12.41 17.62 6.39
CA LEU A 96 11.36 17.37 5.39
C LEU A 96 10.03 16.90 6.02
N LYS A 97 9.81 17.10 7.33
CA LYS A 97 8.61 16.61 8.04
C LYS A 97 7.26 17.01 7.42
N ASP A 98 7.23 18.15 6.72
CA ASP A 98 6.04 18.66 6.06
C ASP A 98 5.75 17.99 4.70
N LEU A 99 6.63 17.11 4.21
CA LEU A 99 6.47 16.43 2.92
C LEU A 99 5.13 15.69 2.83
N ARG A 100 4.77 14.87 3.83
CA ARG A 100 3.50 14.12 3.83
C ARG A 100 2.29 15.07 3.82
N ARG A 101 2.35 16.13 4.63
CA ARG A 101 1.29 17.15 4.70
C ARG A 101 1.11 17.82 3.34
N ASN A 102 2.20 18.19 2.69
CA ASN A 102 2.15 18.90 1.43
C ASN A 102 1.75 17.98 0.25
N LEU A 103 2.15 16.70 0.26
CA LEU A 103 1.61 15.69 -0.65
C LEU A 103 0.08 15.61 -0.55
N LEU A 104 -0.48 15.62 0.67
CA LEU A 104 -1.92 15.60 0.87
C LEU A 104 -2.61 16.89 0.42
N PHE A 105 -2.18 18.04 0.93
CA PHE A 105 -2.93 19.29 0.77
C PHE A 105 -2.63 20.03 -0.53
N LYS A 106 -1.41 19.92 -1.09
CA LYS A 106 -1.03 20.59 -2.34
C LYS A 106 -1.14 19.69 -3.57
N HIS A 107 -0.85 18.40 -3.41
CA HIS A 107 -0.82 17.44 -4.53
C HIS A 107 -2.02 16.48 -4.54
N HIS A 108 -2.86 16.50 -3.50
CA HIS A 108 -4.01 15.61 -3.34
C HIS A 108 -3.62 14.12 -3.36
N ILE A 109 -2.46 13.80 -2.78
CA ILE A 109 -1.94 12.44 -2.65
C ILE A 109 -1.99 12.05 -1.18
N PHE A 110 -2.91 11.17 -0.84
CA PHE A 110 -3.03 10.63 0.51
C PHE A 110 -2.13 9.42 0.69
N THR A 111 -1.23 9.49 1.67
CA THR A 111 -0.33 8.38 2.03
C THR A 111 -0.51 8.02 3.49
N GLY A 112 -0.18 6.77 3.83
CA GLY A 112 -0.08 6.34 5.21
C GLY A 112 1.18 6.85 5.88
N GLU A 113 1.22 6.70 7.20
CA GLU A 113 2.41 6.91 8.02
C GLU A 113 2.72 5.66 8.85
N ALA A 114 4.00 5.44 9.14
CA ALA A 114 4.44 4.56 10.20
C ALA A 114 5.47 5.30 11.05
N LYS A 115 5.30 5.26 12.38
CA LYS A 115 6.16 6.00 13.30
C LYS A 115 7.60 5.45 13.26
N PRO A 116 8.62 6.30 13.48
CA PRO A 116 8.51 7.73 13.79
C PRO A 116 8.37 8.65 12.56
N ASN A 117 8.92 8.28 11.40
CA ASN A 117 9.09 9.22 10.28
C ASN A 117 8.96 8.56 8.89
N VAL A 118 8.17 7.49 8.77
CA VAL A 118 8.02 6.74 7.51
C VAL A 118 6.77 7.20 6.77
N ILE A 119 6.92 7.60 5.50
CA ILE A 119 5.78 7.65 4.57
C ILE A 119 5.56 6.24 4.04
N ARG A 120 4.34 5.72 4.22
CA ARG A 120 3.96 4.37 3.79
C ARG A 120 2.97 4.44 2.64
N LEU A 121 3.31 3.77 1.55
CA LEU A 121 2.47 3.59 0.37
C LEU A 121 1.80 2.22 0.43
N LEU A 122 0.48 2.24 0.31
CA LEU A 122 -0.39 1.07 0.16
C LEU A 122 -1.48 1.40 -0.87
N PRO A 123 -1.11 1.77 -2.12
CA PRO A 123 -2.10 2.12 -3.13
C PRO A 123 -2.88 0.89 -3.61
N SER A 124 -3.92 1.13 -4.40
CA SER A 124 -4.64 0.07 -5.13
C SER A 124 -3.66 -0.75 -5.98
N LEU A 125 -3.92 -2.05 -6.15
CA LEU A 125 -3.15 -2.89 -7.07
C LEU A 125 -3.38 -2.53 -8.54
N ALA A 126 -4.48 -1.83 -8.83
CA ALA A 126 -4.80 -1.26 -10.14
C ALA A 126 -4.16 0.13 -10.37
N LEU A 127 -3.17 0.51 -9.55
CA LEU A 127 -2.39 1.75 -9.76
C LEU A 127 -1.86 1.78 -11.20
N THR A 128 -1.94 2.93 -11.85
CA THR A 128 -1.38 3.10 -13.19
C THR A 128 0.03 3.67 -13.15
N LYS A 129 0.79 3.51 -14.24
CA LYS A 129 2.08 4.20 -14.38
C LYS A 129 1.94 5.72 -14.28
N ALA A 130 0.85 6.30 -14.81
CA ALA A 130 0.60 7.73 -14.73
C ALA A 130 0.43 8.21 -13.27
N ASP A 131 -0.23 7.41 -12.42
CA ASP A 131 -0.33 7.71 -10.99
C ASP A 131 1.04 7.63 -10.30
N ALA A 132 1.84 6.62 -10.64
CA ALA A 132 3.20 6.47 -10.12
C ALA A 132 4.10 7.65 -10.54
N ASP A 133 4.02 8.08 -11.80
CA ASP A 133 4.74 9.24 -12.33
C ASP A 133 4.33 10.53 -11.60
N LYS A 134 3.02 10.75 -11.43
CA LYS A 134 2.47 11.89 -10.68
C LYS A 134 2.98 11.91 -9.24
N PHE A 135 3.01 10.76 -8.58
CA PHE A 135 3.54 10.63 -7.22
C PHE A 135 5.02 10.98 -7.14
N LEU A 136 5.86 10.37 -7.97
CA LEU A 136 7.31 10.63 -7.97
C LEU A 136 7.63 12.09 -8.30
N ALA A 137 6.90 12.70 -9.23
CA ALA A 137 7.05 14.11 -9.57
C ALA A 137 6.69 15.02 -8.39
N ALA A 138 5.56 14.76 -7.71
CA ALA A 138 5.13 15.52 -6.53
C ALA A 138 6.15 15.43 -5.38
N VAL A 139 6.69 14.25 -5.11
CA VAL A 139 7.74 14.06 -4.09
C VAL A 139 8.98 14.88 -4.43
N LYS A 140 9.49 14.78 -5.67
CA LYS A 140 10.67 15.54 -6.12
C LYS A 140 10.43 17.06 -6.05
N GLN A 141 9.26 17.53 -6.44
CA GLN A 141 8.90 18.94 -6.40
C GLN A 141 8.87 19.46 -4.97
N GLU A 142 8.21 18.75 -4.06
CA GLU A 142 8.03 19.21 -2.69
C GLU A 142 9.33 19.15 -1.89
N ILE A 143 10.18 18.15 -2.11
CA ILE A 143 11.51 18.10 -1.50
C ILE A 143 12.35 19.32 -1.91
N LYS A 144 12.34 19.69 -3.19
CA LYS A 144 13.01 20.91 -3.66
C LYS A 144 12.46 22.17 -2.97
N SER A 145 11.14 22.28 -2.83
CA SER A 145 10.49 23.42 -2.17
C SER A 145 10.83 23.51 -0.68
N LEU A 146 10.95 22.39 0.03
CA LEU A 146 11.29 22.35 1.45
C LEU A 146 12.78 22.61 1.68
N ALA A 147 13.64 22.12 0.78
CA ALA A 147 15.08 22.37 0.81
C ALA A 147 15.44 23.84 0.55
N SER A 148 14.71 24.55 -0.32
CA SER A 148 14.94 25.98 -0.57
C SER A 148 14.48 26.89 0.56
N THR A 149 13.51 26.43 1.36
CA THR A 149 12.94 27.22 2.49
C THR A 149 13.78 27.08 3.76
N SER A 150 14.73 26.14 3.80
CA SER A 150 15.57 25.85 4.98
C SER A 150 16.96 26.50 4.93
N GLN A 151 17.26 27.35 3.95
CA GLN A 151 18.44 28.22 4.03
C GLN A 151 18.21 29.34 5.05
N PRO A 152 19.13 29.58 6.01
CA PRO A 152 18.98 30.67 6.96
C PRO A 152 19.06 32.00 6.21
N VAL A 153 18.13 32.90 6.51
CA VAL A 153 18.33 34.34 6.30
C VAL A 153 19.57 34.70 7.11
N ALA A 154 20.62 35.13 6.43
CA ALA A 154 21.83 35.68 7.03
C ALA A 154 21.54 36.99 7.76
#